data_AF-A0A952X6F5-F1
#
_entry.id   AF-A0A952X6F5-F1
#
_cell.length_a   1.000
_cell.length_b   1.000
_cell.length_c   1.000
_cell.angle_alpha   90.00
_cell.angle_beta   90.00
_cell.angle_gamma   90.00
#
_symmetry.space_group_name_H-M   'P 1'
#
loop_
_entity.id
_entity.type
_entity.pdbx_description
1 polymer ?
#
loop_
_entity_poly.entity_id
_entity_poly.type
_entity_poly.pdbx_seq_one_letter_code
_entity_poly.pdbx_strand_id
1 'polypeptide(L)'
;MIIAPGGIVYARFTTQSPDGAAADFDEPPLAVLHRNGAVLDAEVDVTALAIGLSLATVALPASSPGDQFEIEVSGTIAGTAARGIVWRGVTLPDVAAGALEDRVEHVQDILAGITSLRDWLRLALRSDAAAAAPAALAELNGAEGSYSPATDSLKAIRNRGDGAWVGGSGVVQVLPIVTSVQTQPVRPSPLVAYARGSITHRVAVFDSTGAPLSLAGKTLQFVLETRTGSVVGMLSVSVDGADANVAVMAVPEELHFSTGLFRYAVRDLADGARVWLHGDYLIEPAAGPHA
;
A
#
# COMPACT_ATOMS: atom_id res chain seq x y z
N MET A 1 -25.18 12.16 -38.46
CA MET A 1 -25.20 13.59 -38.09
C MET A 1 -26.02 13.76 -36.82
N ILE A 2 -25.59 14.61 -35.90
CA ILE A 2 -26.36 14.94 -34.69
C ILE A 2 -27.39 16.01 -35.05
N ILE A 3 -28.65 15.82 -34.63
CA ILE A 3 -29.74 16.78 -34.89
C ILE A 3 -30.39 17.27 -33.60
N ALA A 4 -30.76 18.55 -33.59
CA ALA A 4 -31.60 19.14 -32.56
C ALA A 4 -33.08 18.79 -32.82
N PRO A 5 -33.86 18.41 -31.79
CA PRO A 5 -35.30 18.23 -31.91
C PRO A 5 -35.99 19.50 -32.46
N GLY A 6 -36.97 19.33 -33.36
CA GLY A 6 -37.71 20.46 -33.95
C GLY A 6 -36.95 21.29 -34.97
N GLY A 7 -35.72 20.90 -35.34
CA GLY A 7 -34.95 21.59 -36.39
C GLY A 7 -35.44 21.29 -37.81
N ILE A 8 -34.97 22.10 -38.77
CA ILE A 8 -35.16 21.84 -40.20
C ILE A 8 -33.91 21.13 -40.73
N VAL A 9 -34.11 20.04 -41.48
CA VAL A 9 -33.04 19.32 -42.16
C VAL A 9 -32.98 19.75 -43.62
N TYR A 10 -31.77 19.99 -44.12
CA TYR A 10 -31.46 20.28 -45.52
C TYR A 10 -30.50 19.20 -46.04
N ALA A 11 -30.98 18.32 -46.91
CA ALA A 11 -30.20 17.21 -47.46
C ALA A 11 -30.00 17.39 -48.96
N ARG A 12 -28.77 17.71 -49.37
CA ARG A 12 -28.39 17.76 -50.79
C ARG A 12 -27.97 16.38 -51.27
N PHE A 13 -28.48 15.97 -52.43
CA PHE A 13 -28.12 14.70 -53.04
C PHE A 13 -28.11 14.82 -54.57
N THR A 14 -27.37 13.93 -55.22
CA THR A 14 -27.26 13.88 -56.67
C THR A 14 -28.01 12.69 -57.24
N THR A 15 -28.54 12.85 -58.44
CA THR A 15 -29.23 11.81 -59.21
C THR A 15 -28.51 11.56 -60.52
N GLN A 16 -28.49 10.30 -60.94
CA GLN A 16 -27.82 9.87 -62.16
C GLN A 16 -28.71 8.89 -62.92
N SER A 17 -28.66 8.96 -64.25
CA SER A 17 -29.26 7.95 -65.13
C SER A 17 -28.55 6.60 -64.98
N PRO A 18 -29.11 5.50 -65.50
CA PRO A 18 -28.44 4.20 -65.53
C PRO A 18 -27.06 4.21 -66.21
N ASP A 19 -26.83 5.15 -67.13
CA ASP A 19 -25.55 5.33 -67.82
C ASP A 19 -24.55 6.19 -67.02
N GLY A 20 -24.92 6.64 -65.82
CA GLY A 20 -24.10 7.45 -64.92
C GLY A 20 -24.09 8.96 -65.21
N ALA A 21 -24.87 9.42 -66.20
CA ALA A 21 -24.99 10.85 -66.49
C ALA A 21 -25.87 11.54 -65.44
N ALA A 22 -25.53 12.76 -65.03
CA ALA A 22 -26.40 13.56 -64.17
C ALA A 22 -27.76 13.78 -64.85
N ALA A 23 -28.85 13.42 -64.15
CA ALA A 23 -30.20 13.49 -64.69
C ALA A 23 -31.19 13.82 -63.56
N ASP A 24 -32.19 14.64 -63.86
CA ASP A 24 -33.27 14.95 -62.93
C ASP A 24 -34.30 13.84 -62.87
N PHE A 25 -35.21 13.90 -61.89
CA PHE A 25 -36.39 13.04 -61.89
C PHE A 25 -37.33 13.42 -63.04
N ASP A 26 -37.94 12.42 -63.66
CA ASP A 26 -38.88 12.61 -64.77
C ASP A 26 -40.18 13.29 -64.30
N GLU A 27 -40.54 13.10 -63.03
CA GLU A 27 -41.69 13.68 -62.33
C GLU A 27 -41.27 14.10 -60.91
N PRO A 28 -42.04 14.96 -60.21
CA PRO A 28 -41.75 15.30 -58.81
C PRO A 28 -41.60 14.03 -57.96
N PRO A 29 -40.45 13.83 -57.28
CA PRO A 29 -40.19 12.61 -56.53
C PRO A 29 -41.03 12.56 -55.25
N LEU A 30 -41.28 11.34 -54.76
CA LEU A 30 -41.89 11.10 -53.47
C LEU A 30 -40.79 10.98 -52.42
N ALA A 31 -40.91 11.75 -51.35
CA ALA A 31 -39.99 11.69 -50.23
C ALA A 31 -40.73 11.42 -48.92
N VAL A 32 -40.14 10.56 -48.09
CA VAL A 32 -40.73 10.07 -46.84
C VAL A 32 -39.72 10.19 -45.72
N LEU A 33 -40.16 10.72 -44.58
CA LEU A 33 -39.38 10.74 -43.35
C LEU A 33 -39.65 9.46 -42.55
N HIS A 34 -38.59 8.78 -42.14
CA HIS A 34 -38.66 7.65 -41.22
C HIS A 34 -38.12 8.06 -39.84
N ARG A 35 -38.69 7.50 -38.78
CA ARG A 35 -38.15 7.52 -37.41
C ARG A 35 -38.07 6.10 -36.86
N ASN A 36 -36.88 5.67 -36.49
CA ASN A 36 -36.60 4.32 -35.99
C ASN A 36 -37.20 3.22 -36.90
N GLY A 37 -37.12 3.42 -38.22
CA GLY A 37 -37.68 2.54 -39.25
C GLY A 37 -39.17 2.71 -39.54
N ALA A 38 -39.93 3.42 -38.71
CA ALA A 38 -41.35 3.71 -38.96
C ALA A 38 -41.53 4.96 -39.83
N VAL A 39 -42.47 4.91 -40.78
CA VAL A 39 -42.84 6.07 -41.61
C VAL A 39 -43.56 7.12 -40.75
N LEU A 40 -43.20 8.38 -40.94
CA LEU A 40 -43.85 9.54 -40.33
C LEU A 40 -44.69 10.29 -41.37
N ASP A 41 -45.80 10.85 -40.90
CA ASP A 41 -46.65 11.77 -41.68
C ASP A 41 -46.05 13.20 -41.59
N ALA A 42 -44.89 13.38 -42.21
CA ALA A 42 -44.20 14.65 -42.32
C ALA A 42 -43.96 14.96 -43.80
N GLU A 43 -44.27 16.20 -44.19
CA GLU A 43 -44.06 16.67 -45.56
C GLU A 43 -42.56 16.89 -45.80
N VAL A 44 -42.02 16.22 -46.83
CA VAL A 44 -40.64 16.36 -47.27
C VAL A 44 -40.64 17.02 -48.64
N ASP A 45 -40.18 18.26 -48.71
CA ASP A 45 -40.07 19.03 -49.96
C ASP A 45 -38.79 18.67 -50.69
N VAL A 46 -38.89 18.24 -51.96
CA VAL A 46 -37.73 17.99 -52.82
C VAL A 46 -37.70 18.99 -53.96
N THR A 47 -36.65 19.80 -54.00
CA THR A 47 -36.47 20.86 -55.00
C THR A 47 -35.21 20.60 -55.82
N ALA A 48 -35.34 20.59 -57.15
CA ALA A 48 -34.20 20.55 -58.06
C ALA A 48 -33.41 21.87 -57.99
N LEU A 49 -32.09 21.77 -57.83
CA LEU A 49 -31.18 22.93 -57.78
C LEU A 49 -30.40 23.10 -59.09
N ALA A 50 -30.01 21.99 -59.72
CA ALA A 50 -29.35 21.92 -61.02
C ALA A 50 -29.57 20.50 -61.59
N ILE A 51 -29.20 20.26 -62.85
CA ILE A 51 -29.33 18.93 -63.47
C ILE A 51 -28.58 17.90 -62.63
N GLY A 52 -29.33 16.90 -62.13
CA GLY A 52 -28.82 15.83 -61.29
C GLY A 52 -28.44 16.25 -59.87
N LEU A 53 -28.88 17.42 -59.39
CA LEU A 53 -28.66 17.90 -58.03
C LEU A 53 -29.96 18.41 -57.41
N SER A 54 -30.36 17.79 -56.31
CA SER A 54 -31.61 18.11 -55.60
C SER A 54 -31.36 18.42 -54.12
N LEU A 55 -32.32 19.09 -53.49
CA LEU A 55 -32.37 19.39 -52.07
C LEU A 55 -33.67 18.87 -51.48
N ALA A 56 -33.59 17.95 -50.52
CA ALA A 56 -34.71 17.57 -49.66
C ALA A 56 -34.72 18.43 -48.39
N THR A 57 -35.89 18.98 -48.04
CA THR A 57 -36.12 19.81 -46.86
C THR A 57 -37.27 19.24 -46.03
N VAL A 58 -37.09 19.13 -44.72
CA VAL A 58 -38.14 18.65 -43.81
C VAL A 58 -38.02 19.28 -42.44
N ALA A 59 -39.16 19.67 -41.85
CA ALA A 59 -39.23 20.03 -40.44
C ALA A 59 -39.34 18.76 -39.59
N LEU A 60 -38.38 18.52 -38.71
CA LEU A 60 -38.39 17.34 -37.86
C LEU A 60 -39.49 17.47 -36.79
N PRO A 61 -40.32 16.43 -36.56
CA PRO A 61 -41.26 16.44 -35.45
C PRO A 61 -40.51 16.42 -34.11
N ALA A 62 -41.26 16.69 -33.03
CA ALA A 62 -40.75 16.47 -31.68
C ALA A 62 -40.23 15.02 -31.54
N SER A 63 -39.07 14.88 -30.95
CA SER A 63 -38.31 13.63 -30.92
C SER A 63 -37.77 13.35 -29.52
N SER A 64 -37.58 12.07 -29.23
CA SER A 64 -36.90 11.64 -28.02
C SER A 64 -35.41 11.49 -28.28
N PRO A 65 -34.57 11.76 -27.28
CA PRO A 65 -33.14 11.55 -27.40
C PRO A 65 -32.78 10.11 -27.78
N GLY A 66 -31.94 9.96 -28.82
CA GLY A 66 -31.59 8.66 -29.40
C GLY A 66 -32.45 8.21 -30.59
N ASP A 67 -33.55 8.92 -30.89
CA ASP A 67 -34.33 8.69 -32.11
C ASP A 67 -33.46 8.84 -33.37
N GLN A 68 -33.54 7.86 -34.26
CA GLN A 68 -32.91 7.85 -35.56
C GLN A 68 -33.90 8.32 -36.62
N PHE A 69 -33.48 9.25 -37.48
CA PHE A 69 -34.28 9.75 -38.58
C PHE A 69 -33.60 9.48 -39.92
N GLU A 70 -34.40 9.15 -40.93
CA GLU A 70 -33.94 8.92 -42.30
C GLU A 70 -34.87 9.62 -43.28
N ILE A 71 -34.30 10.23 -44.32
CA ILE A 71 -35.09 10.73 -45.46
C ILE A 71 -34.87 9.77 -46.61
N GLU A 72 -35.94 9.14 -47.04
CA GLU A 72 -35.97 8.29 -48.20
C GLU A 72 -36.60 9.05 -49.37
N VAL A 73 -35.98 8.99 -50.54
CA VAL A 73 -36.50 9.59 -51.78
C VAL A 73 -36.68 8.49 -52.82
N SER A 74 -37.80 8.52 -53.52
CA SER A 74 -38.14 7.61 -54.60
C SER A 74 -38.74 8.36 -55.79
N GLY A 75 -38.49 7.87 -57.00
CA GLY A 75 -38.97 8.49 -58.23
C GLY A 75 -38.42 7.79 -59.47
N THR A 76 -38.69 8.32 -60.65
CA THR A 76 -38.16 7.80 -61.92
C THR A 76 -37.10 8.76 -62.44
N ILE A 77 -35.95 8.24 -62.87
CA ILE A 77 -34.85 9.01 -63.45
C ILE A 77 -34.54 8.39 -64.82
N ALA A 78 -34.74 9.15 -65.90
CA ALA A 78 -34.52 8.68 -67.27
C ALA A 78 -35.25 7.36 -67.57
N GLY A 79 -36.51 7.25 -67.13
CA GLY A 79 -37.38 6.08 -67.31
C GLY A 79 -37.11 4.92 -66.35
N THR A 80 -36.15 5.04 -65.42
CA THR A 80 -35.82 3.98 -64.46
C THR A 80 -36.26 4.36 -63.05
N ALA A 81 -37.07 3.51 -62.40
CA ALA A 81 -37.45 3.69 -61.00
C ALA A 81 -36.22 3.58 -60.08
N ALA A 82 -36.06 4.54 -59.19
CA ALA A 82 -34.98 4.64 -58.22
C ALA A 82 -35.52 4.94 -56.82
N ARG A 83 -34.80 4.47 -55.80
CA ARG A 83 -35.11 4.66 -54.38
C ARG A 83 -33.81 4.68 -53.57
N GLY A 84 -33.69 5.59 -52.61
CA GLY A 84 -32.51 5.65 -51.75
C GLY A 84 -32.68 6.52 -50.50
N ILE A 85 -31.86 6.24 -49.48
CA ILE A 85 -31.74 7.08 -48.28
C ILE A 85 -30.75 8.20 -48.58
N VAL A 86 -31.25 9.43 -48.65
CA VAL A 86 -30.44 10.62 -48.97
C VAL A 86 -29.86 11.29 -47.73
N TRP A 87 -30.40 10.97 -46.54
CA TRP A 87 -29.92 11.51 -45.28
C TRP A 87 -30.27 10.59 -44.10
N ARG A 88 -29.36 10.54 -43.11
CA ARG A 88 -29.55 9.83 -41.83
C ARG A 88 -29.01 10.68 -40.68
N GLY A 89 -29.85 10.90 -39.67
CA GLY A 89 -29.52 11.63 -38.45
C GLY A 89 -29.92 10.87 -37.20
N VAL A 90 -29.28 11.19 -36.08
CA VAL A 90 -29.66 10.71 -34.76
C VAL A 90 -29.77 11.93 -33.85
N THR A 91 -30.86 12.00 -33.08
CA THR A 91 -30.97 13.01 -32.02
C THR A 91 -29.94 12.73 -30.95
N LEU A 92 -29.36 13.78 -30.35
CA LEU A 92 -28.43 13.57 -29.24
C LEU A 92 -29.08 12.62 -28.23
N PRO A 93 -28.39 11.57 -27.75
CA PRO A 93 -28.86 10.90 -26.55
C PRO A 93 -28.96 11.97 -25.47
N ASP A 94 -29.97 11.86 -24.62
CA ASP A 94 -30.13 12.79 -23.52
C ASP A 94 -28.90 12.49 -22.69
N VAL A 95 -27.95 13.42 -22.67
CA VAL A 95 -27.04 13.44 -21.54
C VAL A 95 -27.93 14.00 -20.45
N ALA A 96 -28.80 13.13 -19.92
CA ALA A 96 -29.86 13.50 -19.01
C ALA A 96 -29.22 14.42 -17.99
N ALA A 97 -29.82 15.57 -17.71
CA ALA A 97 -29.27 16.53 -16.75
C ALA A 97 -28.83 15.80 -15.45
N GLY A 98 -29.61 14.78 -15.04
CA GLY A 98 -29.27 13.86 -13.96
C GLY A 98 -27.94 13.10 -14.13
N ALA A 99 -27.59 12.59 -15.31
CA ALA A 99 -26.30 11.91 -15.52
C ALA A 99 -25.09 12.86 -15.44
N LEU A 100 -25.26 14.15 -15.76
CA LEU A 100 -24.24 15.17 -15.53
C LEU A 100 -24.18 15.56 -14.05
N GLU A 101 -25.34 15.73 -13.40
CA GLU A 101 -25.45 16.01 -11.96
C GLU A 101 -24.82 14.88 -11.13
N ASP A 102 -25.14 13.62 -11.40
CA ASP A 102 -24.56 12.43 -10.76
C ASP A 102 -23.03 12.40 -10.90
N ARG A 103 -22.52 12.75 -12.09
CA ARG A 103 -21.07 12.80 -12.33
C ARG A 103 -20.40 13.96 -11.59
N VAL A 104 -21.07 15.10 -11.48
CA VAL A 104 -20.57 16.24 -10.70
C VAL A 104 -20.56 15.91 -9.21
N GLU A 105 -21.64 15.32 -8.69
CA GLU A 105 -21.74 14.85 -7.30
C GLU A 105 -20.65 13.81 -6.99
N HIS A 106 -20.46 12.82 -7.86
CA HIS A 106 -19.41 11.82 -7.71
C HIS A 106 -17.99 12.42 -7.70
N VAL A 107 -17.73 13.42 -8.54
CA VAL A 107 -16.43 14.14 -8.53
C VAL A 107 -16.28 14.97 -7.25
N GLN A 108 -17.34 15.59 -6.76
CA GLN A 108 -17.33 16.30 -5.48
C GLN A 108 -17.03 15.36 -4.30
N ASP A 109 -17.61 14.17 -4.28
CA ASP A 109 -17.34 13.14 -3.27
C ASP A 109 -15.89 12.66 -3.29
N ILE A 110 -15.34 12.41 -4.48
CA ILE A 110 -13.93 12.02 -4.63
C ILE A 110 -13.01 13.14 -4.10
N LEU A 111 -13.28 14.40 -4.45
CA LEU A 111 -12.48 15.53 -3.99
C LEU A 111 -12.60 15.76 -2.48
N ALA A 112 -13.78 15.54 -1.91
CA ALA A 112 -13.99 15.57 -0.46
C ALA A 112 -13.20 14.45 0.24
N GLY A 113 -13.21 13.23 -0.32
CA GLY A 113 -12.43 12.10 0.18
C GLY A 113 -10.92 12.33 0.15
N ILE A 114 -10.38 12.87 -0.95
CA ILE A 114 -8.96 13.24 -1.07
C ILE A 114 -8.58 14.33 -0.06
N THR A 115 -9.46 15.32 0.14
CA THR A 115 -9.26 16.39 1.13
C THR A 115 -9.18 15.81 2.54
N SER A 116 -10.12 14.91 2.89
CA SER A 116 -10.14 14.21 4.17
C SER A 116 -8.89 13.37 4.39
N LEU A 117 -8.47 12.57 3.39
CA LEU A 117 -7.27 11.76 3.47
C LEU A 117 -6.00 12.60 3.64
N ARG A 118 -5.88 13.71 2.89
CA ARG A 118 -4.76 14.65 3.02
C ARG A 118 -4.69 15.25 4.41
N ASP A 119 -5.82 15.66 4.96
CA ASP A 119 -5.88 16.27 6.29
C ASP A 119 -5.60 15.23 7.38
N TRP A 120 -6.08 13.99 7.21
CA TRP A 120 -5.71 12.85 8.07
C TRP A 120 -4.21 12.53 7.99
N LEU A 121 -3.61 12.53 6.80
CA LEU A 121 -2.17 12.29 6.63
C LEU A 121 -1.32 13.42 7.21
N ARG A 122 -1.72 14.69 7.03
CA ARG A 122 -1.06 15.84 7.67
C ARG A 122 -1.12 15.74 9.19
N LEU A 123 -2.23 15.25 9.74
CA LEU A 123 -2.39 15.01 11.17
C LEU A 123 -1.55 13.82 11.64
N ALA A 124 -1.58 12.69 10.93
CA ALA A 124 -0.83 11.47 11.26
C ALA A 124 0.68 11.69 11.19
N LEU A 125 1.15 12.45 10.18
CA LEU A 125 2.54 12.81 9.99
C LEU A 125 2.93 14.09 10.76
N ARG A 126 1.97 14.74 11.44
CA ARG A 126 2.13 15.98 12.22
C ARG A 126 2.95 17.04 11.49
N SER A 127 2.80 17.13 10.17
CA SER A 127 3.71 17.90 9.31
C SER A 127 3.48 19.41 9.39
N ASP A 128 2.43 19.87 10.08
CA ASP A 128 2.20 21.29 10.29
C ASP A 128 1.29 21.53 11.51
N ALA A 129 1.85 22.11 12.58
CA ALA A 129 1.12 22.47 13.80
C ALA A 129 0.21 23.71 13.62
N ALA A 130 0.12 24.26 12.41
CA ALA A 130 -0.57 25.53 12.13
C ALA A 130 -1.77 25.40 11.16
N ALA A 131 -2.09 24.20 10.67
CA ALA A 131 -3.28 24.04 9.83
C ALA A 131 -4.54 24.13 10.70
N ALA A 132 -5.38 25.14 10.41
CA ALA A 132 -6.67 25.35 11.07
C ALA A 132 -7.45 24.03 11.13
N ALA A 133 -7.62 23.53 12.35
CA ALA A 133 -8.26 22.26 12.64
C ALA A 133 -9.69 22.21 12.07
N PRO A 134 -9.98 21.37 11.06
CA PRO A 134 -11.36 21.09 10.68
C PRO A 134 -12.08 20.39 11.84
N ALA A 135 -13.42 20.41 11.85
CA ALA A 135 -14.27 19.81 12.88
C ALA A 135 -13.94 18.32 13.19
N ALA A 136 -13.23 17.63 12.31
CA ALA A 136 -12.64 16.31 12.56
C ALA A 136 -11.71 16.25 13.79
N LEU A 137 -11.11 17.38 14.22
CA LEU A 137 -10.35 17.44 15.48
C LEU A 137 -11.25 17.33 16.73
N ALA A 138 -12.55 17.66 16.64
CA ALA A 138 -13.45 17.56 17.79
C ALA A 138 -13.79 16.10 18.12
N GLU A 139 -13.84 15.21 17.13
CA GLU A 139 -14.09 13.77 17.35
C GLU A 139 -12.87 13.07 17.97
N LEU A 140 -11.65 13.43 17.57
CA LEU A 140 -10.43 12.80 18.09
C LEU A 140 -10.02 13.31 19.48
N ASN A 141 -10.46 14.51 19.88
CA ASN A 141 -10.13 15.10 21.17
C ASN A 141 -11.09 14.71 22.30
N GLY A 142 -12.19 14.02 22.00
CA GLY A 142 -13.28 13.83 22.97
C GLY A 142 -13.91 15.16 23.37
N ALA A 143 -15.20 15.15 23.69
CA ALA A 143 -15.99 16.37 23.89
C ALA A 143 -15.51 17.31 25.04
N GLU A 144 -14.43 17.01 25.75
CA GLU A 144 -14.01 17.74 26.96
C GLU A 144 -12.51 18.10 27.04
N GLY A 145 -11.72 17.88 25.98
CA GLY A 145 -10.26 18.11 26.03
C GLY A 145 -9.72 18.94 24.88
N SER A 146 -9.61 20.26 25.02
CA SER A 146 -8.84 21.07 24.07
C SER A 146 -7.36 20.70 24.15
N TYR A 147 -6.84 19.96 23.16
CA TYR A 147 -5.41 19.71 23.04
C TYR A 147 -4.66 21.05 22.90
N SER A 148 -3.74 21.32 23.82
CA SER A 148 -2.90 22.52 23.78
C SER A 148 -1.46 22.10 23.49
N PRO A 149 -0.82 22.54 22.40
CA PRO A 149 0.57 22.22 22.12
C PRO A 149 1.53 22.67 23.24
N ALA A 150 1.18 23.69 24.02
CA ALA A 150 1.97 24.13 25.17
C ALA A 150 1.75 23.23 26.41
N THR A 151 0.58 22.61 26.52
CA THR A 151 0.15 21.81 27.69
C THR A 151 0.25 20.30 27.45
N ASP A 152 0.41 19.84 26.20
CA ASP A 152 0.41 18.41 25.83
C ASP A 152 1.61 17.95 24.98
N SER A 153 2.50 18.87 24.56
CA SER A 153 3.82 18.50 24.05
C SER A 153 4.76 18.10 25.20
N LEU A 154 6.01 17.70 24.94
CA LEU A 154 7.01 17.37 25.97
C LEU A 154 7.18 18.42 27.10
N LYS A 155 6.71 19.66 26.89
CA LYS A 155 6.57 20.71 27.91
C LYS A 155 5.52 20.37 28.98
N ALA A 156 4.46 19.64 28.64
CA ALA A 156 3.47 19.03 29.53
C ALA A 156 4.08 18.09 30.56
N ILE A 157 4.93 17.18 30.06
CA ILE A 157 5.61 16.17 30.87
C ILE A 157 6.60 16.87 31.80
N ARG A 158 7.30 17.91 31.30
CA ARG A 158 8.15 18.78 32.13
C ARG A 158 7.34 19.52 33.20
N ASN A 159 6.21 20.14 32.84
CA ASN A 159 5.42 20.96 33.76
C ASN A 159 4.57 20.14 34.77
N ARG A 160 4.08 18.95 34.39
CA ARG A 160 3.53 17.97 35.37
C ARG A 160 4.61 17.49 36.33
N GLY A 161 5.85 17.38 35.84
CA GLY A 161 7.03 17.09 36.65
C GLY A 161 7.31 18.16 37.71
N ASP A 162 6.99 19.43 37.50
CA ASP A 162 7.28 20.48 38.51
C ASP A 162 6.18 20.61 39.57
N GLY A 163 4.89 20.49 39.21
CA GLY A 163 3.80 20.68 40.18
C GLY A 163 3.56 19.48 41.08
N ALA A 164 3.59 18.26 40.52
CA ALA A 164 3.28 17.04 41.26
C ALA A 164 4.49 16.43 41.99
N TRP A 165 5.73 16.68 41.52
CA TRP A 165 6.94 16.17 42.19
C TRP A 165 7.42 17.06 43.33
N VAL A 166 7.16 18.37 43.27
CA VAL A 166 7.65 19.32 44.28
C VAL A 166 6.64 19.49 45.43
N GLY A 167 5.33 19.33 45.16
CA GLY A 167 4.28 19.57 46.15
C GLY A 167 3.68 18.33 46.83
N GLY A 168 3.89 17.14 46.28
CA GLY A 168 3.41 15.89 46.88
C GLY A 168 4.43 15.36 47.88
N SER A 169 4.02 15.16 49.13
CA SER A 169 4.77 14.48 50.21
C SER A 169 5.09 12.99 49.93
N GLY A 170 5.18 12.59 48.67
CA GLY A 170 5.67 11.30 48.23
C GLY A 170 6.95 11.54 47.46
N VAL A 171 8.10 11.42 48.15
CA VAL A 171 9.36 11.14 47.47
C VAL A 171 9.09 9.95 46.56
N VAL A 172 9.05 10.17 45.24
CA VAL A 172 9.14 9.07 44.30
C VAL A 172 10.55 8.54 44.51
N GLN A 173 10.66 7.48 45.31
CA GLN A 173 11.85 6.65 45.28
C GLN A 173 11.88 6.03 43.89
N VAL A 174 12.46 6.77 42.95
CA VAL A 174 13.11 6.17 41.81
C VAL A 174 14.24 5.37 42.44
N LEU A 175 13.93 4.12 42.83
CA LEU A 175 14.95 3.12 43.00
C LEU A 175 15.77 3.21 41.72
N PRO A 176 17.07 3.54 41.79
CA PRO A 176 17.86 3.58 40.58
C PRO A 176 17.61 2.25 39.87
N ILE A 177 17.18 2.30 38.62
CA ILE A 177 17.36 1.16 37.73
C ILE A 177 18.88 1.03 37.64
N VAL A 178 19.44 0.30 38.60
CA VAL A 178 20.74 -0.31 38.47
C VAL A 178 20.48 -1.47 37.54
N THR A 179 20.32 -1.17 36.25
CA THR A 179 20.82 -2.13 35.27
C THR A 179 22.31 -2.17 35.58
N SER A 180 22.73 -3.16 36.36
CA SER A 180 24.14 -3.52 36.44
C SER A 180 24.50 -3.99 35.04
N VAL A 181 24.79 -3.05 34.14
CA VAL A 181 25.58 -3.32 32.96
C VAL A 181 26.82 -3.97 33.54
N GLN A 182 27.06 -5.24 33.20
CA GLN A 182 28.26 -5.91 33.66
C GLN A 182 29.45 -5.03 33.26
N THR A 183 30.04 -4.35 34.25
CA THR A 183 31.04 -3.29 34.02
C THR A 183 32.38 -3.85 33.56
N GLN A 184 32.48 -5.17 33.47
CA GLN A 184 33.64 -5.89 32.96
C GLN A 184 33.16 -6.80 31.82
N PRO A 185 33.16 -6.31 30.56
CA PRO A 185 32.87 -7.16 29.43
C PRO A 185 33.95 -8.23 29.34
N VAL A 186 33.55 -9.49 29.49
CA VAL A 186 34.42 -10.64 29.22
C VAL A 186 34.64 -10.73 27.71
N ARG A 187 35.87 -10.98 27.28
CA ARG A 187 36.17 -11.13 25.85
C ARG A 187 35.57 -12.44 25.31
N PRO A 188 34.82 -12.42 24.19
CA PRO A 188 34.30 -13.64 23.59
C PRO A 188 35.45 -14.54 23.11
N SER A 189 35.33 -15.84 23.37
CA SER A 189 36.33 -16.84 22.97
C SER A 189 35.64 -17.95 22.16
N PRO A 190 35.94 -18.12 20.86
CA PRO A 190 35.33 -19.20 20.08
C PRO A 190 35.90 -20.56 20.51
N LEU A 191 35.06 -21.59 20.52
CA LEU A 191 35.43 -22.98 20.77
C LEU A 191 35.06 -23.85 19.57
N VAL A 192 35.87 -24.87 19.31
CA VAL A 192 35.65 -25.83 18.23
C VAL A 192 35.67 -27.25 18.79
N ALA A 193 34.67 -28.05 18.42
CA ALA A 193 34.58 -29.46 18.74
C ALA A 193 34.26 -30.26 17.47
N TYR A 194 34.41 -31.57 17.55
CA TYR A 194 34.11 -32.49 16.46
C TYR A 194 32.90 -33.34 16.83
N ALA A 195 32.07 -33.70 15.86
CA ALA A 195 30.81 -34.41 16.10
C ALA A 195 30.98 -35.81 16.73
N ARG A 196 32.20 -36.37 16.75
CA ARG A 196 32.52 -37.67 17.34
C ARG A 196 33.60 -37.52 18.39
N GLY A 197 33.25 -37.88 19.63
CA GLY A 197 34.15 -37.91 20.78
C GLY A 197 33.97 -36.76 21.78
N SER A 198 34.38 -37.02 23.03
CA SER A 198 34.42 -36.01 24.07
C SER A 198 35.61 -35.06 23.90
N ILE A 199 35.45 -33.79 24.26
CA ILE A 199 36.54 -32.80 24.24
C ILE A 199 36.65 -32.09 25.59
N THR A 200 37.88 -31.83 26.04
CA THR A 200 38.14 -30.98 27.20
C THR A 200 38.63 -29.61 26.74
N HIS A 201 37.80 -28.59 26.94
CA HIS A 201 38.18 -27.20 26.70
C HIS A 201 38.86 -26.62 27.93
N ARG A 202 40.00 -25.94 27.73
CA ARG A 202 40.70 -25.18 28.78
C ARG A 202 40.83 -23.74 28.32
N VAL A 203 40.08 -22.83 28.94
CA VAL A 203 39.98 -21.45 28.48
C VAL A 203 40.38 -20.50 29.60
N ALA A 204 41.44 -19.71 29.37
CA ALA A 204 41.82 -18.65 30.28
C ALA A 204 40.86 -17.45 30.13
N VAL A 205 40.38 -16.94 31.26
CA VAL A 205 39.42 -15.84 31.31
C VAL A 205 40.18 -14.54 31.56
N PHE A 206 39.93 -13.57 30.67
CA PHE A 206 40.51 -12.23 30.74
C PHE A 206 39.41 -11.18 30.69
N ASP A 207 39.63 -10.05 31.35
CA ASP A 207 38.78 -8.87 31.20
C ASP A 207 39.03 -8.17 29.86
N SER A 208 38.28 -7.08 29.62
CA SER A 208 38.42 -6.27 28.40
C SER A 208 39.76 -5.57 28.25
N THR A 209 40.56 -5.48 29.33
CA THR A 209 41.92 -4.92 29.31
C THR A 209 42.98 -5.97 29.03
N GLY A 210 42.61 -7.25 29.04
CA GLY A 210 43.51 -8.39 28.88
C GLY A 210 44.12 -8.88 30.20
N ALA A 211 43.68 -8.37 31.35
CA ALA A 211 44.12 -8.86 32.65
C ALA A 211 43.39 -10.17 33.01
N PRO A 212 44.06 -11.15 33.65
CA PRO A 212 43.42 -12.39 34.05
C PRO A 212 42.34 -12.14 35.11
N LEU A 213 41.17 -12.77 34.93
CA LEU A 213 40.09 -12.74 35.91
C LEU A 213 40.08 -14.04 36.72
N SER A 214 40.16 -13.92 38.05
CA SER A 214 40.10 -15.08 38.94
C SER A 214 38.68 -15.63 39.05
N LEU A 215 38.55 -16.95 38.94
CA LEU A 215 37.33 -17.73 39.09
C LEU A 215 37.29 -18.47 40.45
N ALA A 216 38.20 -18.14 41.37
CA ALA A 216 38.27 -18.79 42.68
C ALA A 216 36.95 -18.65 43.46
N GLY A 217 36.49 -19.77 44.04
CA GLY A 217 35.24 -19.83 44.83
C GLY A 217 33.95 -19.73 44.02
N LYS A 218 34.02 -19.73 42.69
CA LYS A 218 32.85 -19.66 41.80
C LYS A 218 32.22 -21.03 41.58
N THR A 219 30.90 -21.07 41.46
CA THR A 219 30.16 -22.30 41.12
C THR A 219 29.72 -22.21 39.67
N LEU A 220 30.57 -22.70 38.77
CA LEU A 220 30.43 -22.44 37.34
C LEU A 220 29.67 -23.57 36.60
N GLN A 221 28.78 -23.16 35.70
CA GLN A 221 28.05 -24.04 34.79
C GLN A 221 28.26 -23.60 33.35
N PHE A 222 28.67 -24.52 32.50
CA PHE A 222 28.69 -24.36 31.05
C PHE A 222 27.30 -24.63 30.51
N VAL A 223 26.79 -23.72 29.70
CA VAL A 223 25.50 -23.80 29.02
C VAL A 223 25.75 -23.71 27.52
N LEU A 224 25.30 -24.72 26.78
CA LEU A 224 25.29 -24.73 25.32
C LEU A 224 23.89 -24.37 24.84
N GLU A 225 23.77 -23.43 23.91
CA GLU A 225 22.50 -22.92 23.39
C GLU A 225 22.49 -22.92 21.86
N THR A 226 21.31 -23.11 21.28
CA THR A 226 21.07 -22.83 19.88
C THR A 226 21.18 -21.32 19.62
N ARG A 227 21.29 -20.91 18.35
CA ARG A 227 21.29 -19.47 18.00
C ARG A 227 20.00 -18.74 18.37
N THR A 228 18.90 -19.47 18.56
CA THR A 228 17.60 -18.96 19.00
C THR A 228 17.48 -18.89 20.53
N GLY A 229 18.51 -19.29 21.28
CA GLY A 229 18.55 -19.21 22.74
C GLY A 229 17.95 -20.42 23.47
N SER A 230 17.66 -21.52 22.77
CA SER A 230 17.22 -22.76 23.41
C SER A 230 18.41 -23.51 23.98
N VAL A 231 18.33 -23.94 25.24
CA VAL A 231 19.41 -24.71 25.89
C VAL A 231 19.48 -26.12 25.30
N VAL A 232 20.68 -26.50 24.86
CA VAL A 232 21.02 -27.81 24.28
C VAL A 232 21.68 -28.71 25.33
N GLY A 233 22.45 -28.13 26.25
CA GLY A 233 23.14 -28.89 27.28
C GLY A 233 23.70 -28.03 28.40
N MET A 234 23.89 -28.64 29.56
CA MET A 234 24.50 -28.01 30.73
C MET A 234 25.48 -28.97 31.41
N LEU A 235 26.62 -28.47 31.87
CA LEU A 235 27.60 -29.24 32.65
C LEU A 235 28.37 -28.37 33.64
N SER A 236 28.93 -29.00 34.68
CA SER A 236 29.77 -28.31 35.66
C SER A 236 31.14 -27.94 35.08
N VAL A 237 31.66 -26.77 35.43
CA VAL A 237 32.99 -26.31 35.02
C VAL A 237 33.92 -26.36 36.21
N SER A 238 35.07 -27.01 36.06
CA SER A 238 36.15 -26.96 37.05
C SER A 238 37.08 -25.78 36.79
N VAL A 239 37.68 -25.24 37.85
CA VAL A 239 38.63 -24.12 37.77
C VAL A 239 40.05 -24.66 37.95
N ASP A 240 40.98 -24.22 37.09
CA ASP A 240 42.40 -24.58 37.10
C ASP A 240 43.29 -23.33 36.92
N GLY A 241 44.61 -23.52 36.93
CA GLY A 241 45.62 -22.48 36.78
C GLY A 241 46.07 -21.87 38.11
N ALA A 242 47.30 -21.33 38.15
CA ALA A 242 47.89 -20.75 39.36
C ALA A 242 47.06 -19.58 39.92
N ASP A 243 46.45 -18.78 39.03
CA ASP A 243 45.60 -17.64 39.40
C ASP A 243 44.09 -17.99 39.45
N ALA A 244 43.76 -19.29 39.34
CA ALA A 244 42.40 -19.79 39.21
C ALA A 244 41.63 -19.11 38.06
N ASN A 245 42.30 -18.76 36.96
CA ASN A 245 41.74 -18.04 35.83
C ASN A 245 41.43 -18.94 34.62
N VAL A 246 41.56 -20.27 34.74
CA VAL A 246 41.27 -21.21 33.65
C VAL A 246 39.98 -21.98 33.93
N ALA A 247 39.00 -21.83 33.06
CA ALA A 247 37.79 -22.64 33.04
C ALA A 247 38.06 -23.94 32.27
N VAL A 248 37.84 -25.09 32.93
CA VAL A 248 38.02 -26.42 32.35
C VAL A 248 36.66 -27.10 32.21
N MET A 249 36.29 -27.43 30.97
CA MET A 249 34.98 -27.97 30.59
C MET A 249 35.18 -29.28 29.85
N ALA A 250 34.79 -30.40 30.47
CA ALA A 250 34.75 -31.71 29.80
C ALA A 250 33.37 -31.86 29.12
N VAL A 251 33.32 -31.55 27.83
CA VAL A 251 32.08 -31.63 27.04
C VAL A 251 31.96 -33.04 26.46
N PRO A 252 30.94 -33.82 26.88
CA PRO A 252 30.83 -35.20 26.46
C PRO A 252 30.19 -35.29 25.07
N GLU A 253 30.38 -36.42 24.40
CA GLU A 253 29.95 -36.64 23.00
C GLU A 253 28.43 -36.47 22.82
N GLU A 254 27.62 -36.72 23.85
CA GLU A 254 26.16 -36.60 23.75
C GLU A 254 25.71 -35.15 23.50
N LEU A 255 26.55 -34.15 23.80
CA LEU A 255 26.28 -32.74 23.48
C LEU A 255 26.72 -32.36 22.06
N HIS A 256 27.36 -33.26 21.32
CA HIS A 256 27.84 -33.06 19.94
C HIS A 256 26.95 -33.72 18.88
N PHE A 257 25.74 -34.12 19.25
CA PHE A 257 24.81 -34.86 18.38
C PHE A 257 24.41 -34.15 17.08
N SER A 258 24.63 -32.83 16.97
CA SER A 258 24.37 -32.06 15.76
C SER A 258 25.54 -31.15 15.42
N THR A 259 25.92 -31.16 14.14
CA THR A 259 26.94 -30.28 13.59
C THR A 259 26.36 -28.88 13.37
N GLY A 260 27.20 -27.87 13.46
CA GLY A 260 26.81 -26.48 13.22
C GLY A 260 27.30 -25.51 14.28
N LEU A 261 26.78 -24.29 14.20
CA LEU A 261 27.17 -23.17 15.04
C LEU A 261 26.19 -23.00 16.21
N PHE A 262 26.72 -23.12 17.42
CA PHE A 262 26.03 -22.92 18.69
C PHE A 262 26.60 -21.70 19.41
N ARG A 263 25.92 -21.28 20.47
CA ARG A 263 26.43 -20.32 21.44
C ARG A 263 26.71 -21.04 22.74
N TYR A 264 27.72 -20.59 23.46
CA TYR A 264 27.94 -21.07 24.81
C TYR A 264 28.15 -19.92 25.79
N ALA A 265 27.86 -20.21 27.06
CA ALA A 265 28.17 -19.33 28.17
C ALA A 265 28.60 -20.16 29.39
N VAL A 266 29.59 -19.68 30.14
CA VAL A 266 29.91 -20.17 31.49
C VAL A 266 29.34 -19.18 32.48
N ARG A 267 28.43 -19.64 33.35
CA ARG A 267 27.68 -18.81 34.29
C ARG A 267 27.99 -19.21 35.73
N ASP A 268 28.09 -18.25 36.63
CA ASP A 268 28.19 -18.49 38.07
C ASP A 268 26.79 -18.63 38.68
N LEU A 269 26.49 -19.82 39.19
CA LEU A 269 25.19 -20.15 39.77
C LEU A 269 24.94 -19.41 41.09
N ALA A 270 26.00 -19.00 41.80
CA ALA A 270 25.87 -18.30 43.08
C ALA A 270 25.52 -16.81 42.92
N ASP A 271 25.87 -16.19 41.79
CA ASP A 271 25.79 -14.74 41.56
C ASP A 271 24.77 -14.40 40.46
N GLY A 272 23.55 -14.95 40.57
CA GLY A 272 22.44 -14.63 39.67
C GLY A 272 22.71 -14.97 38.19
N ALA A 273 23.51 -16.01 37.92
CA ALA A 273 23.92 -16.45 36.58
C ALA A 273 24.83 -15.46 35.83
N ARG A 274 25.69 -14.72 36.56
CA ARG A 274 26.75 -13.88 35.98
C ARG A 274 27.60 -14.67 34.98
N VAL A 275 27.70 -14.16 33.74
CA VAL A 275 28.52 -14.75 32.68
C VAL A 275 30.00 -14.43 32.87
N TRP A 276 30.84 -15.46 32.89
CA TRP A 276 32.30 -15.38 33.04
C TRP A 276 33.08 -15.78 31.80
N LEU A 277 32.42 -16.44 30.84
CA LEU A 277 32.96 -16.76 29.53
C LEU A 277 31.79 -16.91 28.57
N HIS A 278 31.92 -16.45 27.33
CA HIS A 278 30.94 -16.72 26.30
C HIS A 278 31.60 -16.71 24.93
N GLY A 279 30.90 -17.24 23.93
CA GLY A 279 31.35 -17.22 22.55
C GLY A 279 30.54 -18.13 21.65
N ASP A 280 31.03 -18.27 20.44
CA ASP A 280 30.51 -19.24 19.49
C ASP A 280 31.15 -20.61 19.77
N TYR A 281 30.35 -21.67 19.61
CA TYR A 281 30.77 -23.06 19.74
C TYR A 281 30.47 -23.79 18.43
N LEU A 282 31.51 -24.08 17.64
CA LEU A 282 31.39 -24.75 16.35
C LEU A 282 31.58 -26.26 16.53
N ILE A 283 30.60 -27.05 16.09
CA ILE A 283 30.71 -28.51 16.01
C ILE A 283 30.92 -28.89 14.55
N GLU A 284 32.12 -29.35 14.22
CA GLU A 284 32.50 -29.73 12.86
C GLU A 284 32.11 -31.19 12.54
N PRO A 285 31.71 -31.49 11.29
CA PRO A 285 31.37 -32.84 10.85
C PRO A 285 32.60 -33.76 10.67
N ALA A 286 33.80 -33.20 10.58
CA ALA A 286 35.02 -33.98 10.36
C ALA A 286 35.31 -34.90 11.56
N ALA A 287 35.82 -36.10 11.30
CA ALA A 287 36.43 -36.91 12.35
C ALA A 287 37.57 -36.08 12.97
N GLY A 288 37.63 -36.02 14.30
CA GLY A 288 38.59 -35.18 15.03
C GLY A 288 40.05 -35.44 14.65
N PRO A 289 41.02 -34.71 15.25
CA PRO A 289 42.44 -34.89 14.95
C PRO A 289 42.77 -36.39 14.96
N HIS A 290 43.29 -36.89 13.84
CA HIS A 290 43.77 -38.27 13.75
C HIS A 290 44.73 -38.49 14.92
N ALA A 291 44.30 -39.27 15.92
CA ALA A 291 45.18 -39.72 17.00
C ALA A 291 46.29 -40.61 16.45
#